data_AF-A0A835NM16-F1
#
_entry.id   AF-A0A835NM16-F1
#
_cell.length_a   1.000
_cell.length_b   1.000
_cell.length_c   1.000
_cell.angle_alpha   90.00
_cell.angle_beta   90.00
_cell.angle_gamma   90.00
#
_symmetry.space_group_name_H-M   'P 1'
#
loop_
_entity.id
_entity.type
_entity.pdbx_description
1 polymer ?
#
loop_
_entity_poly.entity_id
_entity_poly.type
_entity_poly.pdbx_seq_one_letter_code
_entity_poly.pdbx_strand_id
1 'polypeptide(L)'
;MSFTEAMKSQPKLEGWDCHWTYYSGLAISAVGTLFVISSFLALGFTGTFLGDYFGILMEEKVTSFPFSVLDNPMYWGSTAIYLGWSLMHASPAGLLLTAVVAISYTIAVLYEGPFTEEIYRRKQKGVKSK
;
A
#
# COMPACT_ATOMS: atom_id res chain seq x y z
N MET A 1 7.28 -3.26 20.25
CA MET A 1 7.50 -4.53 19.52
C MET A 1 7.25 -4.26 18.04
N SER A 2 8.15 -4.65 17.13
CA SER A 2 7.94 -4.45 15.68
C SER A 2 7.11 -5.60 15.09
N PHE A 3 6.58 -5.42 13.87
CA PHE A 3 5.82 -6.45 13.14
C PHE A 3 6.60 -7.78 13.05
N THR A 4 7.87 -7.71 12.65
CA THR A 4 8.76 -8.86 12.54
C THR A 4 9.03 -9.54 13.88
N GLU A 5 9.21 -8.76 14.95
CA GLU A 5 9.44 -9.31 16.29
C GLU A 5 8.19 -10.02 16.81
N ALA A 6 7.01 -9.43 16.62
CA ALA A 6 5.74 -10.06 17.00
C ALA A 6 5.52 -11.38 16.26
N MET A 7 5.82 -11.44 14.96
CA MET A 7 5.71 -12.67 14.18
C MET A 7 6.63 -13.79 14.66
N LYS A 8 7.89 -13.47 14.98
CA LYS A 8 8.91 -14.44 15.40
C LYS A 8 8.68 -14.97 16.81
N SER A 9 8.03 -14.18 17.67
CA SER A 9 7.79 -14.53 19.08
C SER A 9 6.65 -15.54 19.31
N GLN A 10 5.88 -15.87 18.27
CA GLN A 10 4.65 -16.67 18.40
C GLN A 10 4.82 -18.05 17.75
N PRO A 11 4.09 -19.08 18.21
CA PRO A 11 4.07 -20.38 17.55
C PRO A 11 3.60 -20.25 16.10
N LYS A 12 4.23 -21.02 15.20
CA LYS A 12 3.77 -21.14 13.83
C LYS A 12 2.46 -21.94 13.77
N LEU A 13 1.63 -21.68 12.76
CA LEU A 13 0.47 -22.52 12.45
C LEU A 13 0.94 -23.89 11.95
N GLU A 14 0.66 -24.94 12.72
CA GLU A 14 0.93 -26.32 12.32
C GLU A 14 0.19 -26.66 11.01
N GLY A 15 0.90 -27.22 10.04
CA GLY A 15 0.37 -27.56 8.71
C GLY A 15 0.52 -26.47 7.63
N TRP A 16 0.85 -25.23 8.01
CA TRP A 16 1.13 -24.14 7.05
C TRP A 16 2.61 -24.00 6.72
N ASP A 17 3.51 -24.66 7.45
CA ASP A 17 4.95 -24.72 7.18
C ASP A 17 5.28 -25.69 6.03
N CYS A 18 4.63 -25.47 4.88
CA CYS A 18 4.87 -26.23 3.66
C CYS A 18 5.38 -25.31 2.55
N HIS A 19 6.14 -25.89 1.60
CA HIS A 19 6.79 -25.14 0.52
C HIS A 19 5.80 -24.28 -0.29
N TRP A 20 4.56 -24.74 -0.44
CA TRP A 20 3.51 -23.99 -1.16
C TRP A 20 3.16 -22.66 -0.48
N THR A 21 3.02 -22.63 0.85
CA THR A 21 2.73 -21.40 1.60
C THR A 21 3.89 -20.41 1.48
N TYR A 22 5.12 -20.91 1.55
CA TYR A 22 6.32 -20.09 1.41
C TYR A 22 6.41 -19.45 0.02
N TYR A 23 6.28 -20.23 -1.05
CA TYR A 23 6.34 -19.70 -2.42
C TYR A 23 5.17 -18.78 -2.75
N SER A 24 3.98 -19.06 -2.21
CA SER A 24 2.83 -18.16 -2.33
C SER A 24 3.11 -16.82 -1.65
N GLY A 25 3.65 -16.83 -0.43
CA GLY A 25 4.04 -15.63 0.28
C GLY A 25 5.14 -14.83 -0.43
N LEU A 26 6.12 -15.52 -1.02
CA LEU A 26 7.17 -14.90 -1.84
C LEU A 26 6.59 -14.22 -3.09
N ALA A 27 5.71 -14.90 -3.82
CA ALA A 27 5.05 -14.34 -5.00
C ALA A 27 4.20 -13.11 -4.65
N ILE A 28 3.41 -13.18 -3.58
CA ILE A 28 2.61 -12.06 -3.08
C ILE A 28 3.51 -10.88 -2.68
N SER A 29 4.63 -11.14 -1.99
CA SER A 29 5.59 -10.10 -1.60
C SER A 29 6.24 -9.43 -2.82
N ALA A 30 6.57 -10.20 -3.85
CA ALA A 30 7.17 -9.69 -5.08
C ALA A 30 6.19 -8.78 -5.83
N VAL A 31 4.92 -9.20 -5.96
CA VAL A 31 3.86 -8.35 -6.54
C VAL A 31 3.66 -7.09 -5.70
N GLY A 32 3.55 -7.20 -4.37
CA GLY A 32 3.40 -6.04 -3.51
C GLY A 32 4.56 -5.03 -3.65
N THR A 33 5.79 -5.54 -3.72
CA THR A 33 7.00 -4.74 -3.93
C THR A 33 6.98 -4.03 -5.28
N LEU A 34 6.57 -4.72 -6.35
CA LEU A 34 6.40 -4.11 -7.67
C LEU A 34 5.43 -2.93 -7.61
N PHE A 35 4.26 -3.11 -6.98
CA PHE A 35 3.28 -2.03 -6.84
C PHE A 35 3.84 -0.84 -6.03
N VAL A 36 4.52 -1.08 -4.90
CA VAL A 36 5.11 0.00 -4.09
C VAL A 36 6.18 0.76 -4.85
N ILE A 37 7.14 0.05 -5.46
CA ILE A 37 8.25 0.69 -6.18
C ILE A 37 7.72 1.45 -7.40
N SER A 38 6.85 0.84 -8.21
CA SER A 38 6.30 1.51 -9.38
C SER A 38 5.44 2.72 -9.00
N SER A 39 4.70 2.67 -7.88
CA SER A 39 3.96 3.84 -7.37
C SER A 39 4.92 4.97 -7.00
N PHE A 40 5.98 4.64 -6.26
CA PHE A 40 6.98 5.62 -5.84
C PHE A 40 7.72 6.24 -7.02
N LEU A 41 8.07 5.45 -8.04
CA LEU A 41 8.71 5.96 -9.24
C LEU A 41 7.79 6.88 -10.05
N ALA A 42 6.48 6.61 -10.06
CA ALA A 42 5.52 7.43 -10.79
C ALA A 42 5.16 8.75 -10.07
N LEU A 43 5.09 8.73 -8.73
CA LEU A 43 4.82 9.92 -7.92
C LEU A 43 6.07 10.74 -7.57
N GLY A 44 7.23 10.08 -7.51
CA GLY A 44 8.48 10.64 -6.99
C GLY A 44 8.41 10.91 -5.48
N PHE A 45 9.51 11.46 -4.95
CA PHE A 45 9.62 11.79 -3.52
C PHE A 45 8.58 12.84 -3.09
N THR A 46 8.44 13.91 -3.87
CA THR A 46 7.52 15.01 -3.56
C THR A 46 6.06 14.55 -3.62
N GLY A 47 5.65 13.85 -4.68
CA GLY A 47 4.27 13.36 -4.80
C GLY A 47 3.91 12.32 -3.74
N THR A 48 4.88 11.53 -3.27
CA THR A 48 4.66 10.51 -2.23
C THR A 48 4.56 11.10 -0.83
N PHE A 49 5.45 12.03 -0.46
CA PHE A 49 5.59 12.48 0.93
C PHE A 49 5.14 13.93 1.19
N LEU A 50 5.22 14.79 0.17
CA LEU A 50 4.94 16.23 0.32
C LEU A 50 3.67 16.68 -0.38
N GLY A 51 3.01 15.81 -1.16
CA GLY A 51 2.04 16.18 -2.20
C GLY A 51 0.93 17.14 -1.81
N ASP A 52 -0.29 16.64 -1.71
CA ASP A 52 -1.48 17.44 -1.42
C ASP A 52 -1.49 18.04 0.00
N TYR A 53 -0.83 17.38 0.96
CA TYR A 53 -0.68 17.87 2.33
C TYR A 53 0.04 19.23 2.45
N PHE A 54 1.05 19.51 1.61
CA PHE A 54 1.73 20.82 1.57
C PHE A 54 1.28 21.68 0.39
N GLY A 55 0.22 21.28 -0.32
CA GLY A 55 -0.30 21.99 -1.49
C GLY A 55 0.59 21.88 -2.73
N ILE A 56 1.58 20.97 -2.74
CA ILE A 56 2.44 20.71 -3.90
C ILE A 56 1.75 19.67 -4.77
N LEU A 57 0.86 20.15 -5.64
CA LEU A 57 0.06 19.30 -6.53
C LEU A 57 0.80 18.99 -7.83
N MET A 58 0.76 17.73 -8.27
CA MET A 58 1.18 17.37 -9.63
C MET A 58 0.30 18.07 -10.67
N GLU A 59 0.80 18.23 -11.90
CA GLU A 59 0.04 18.84 -13.00
C GLU A 59 -1.31 18.16 -13.20
N GLU A 60 -1.27 16.84 -13.30
CA GLU A 60 -2.41 15.93 -13.38
C GLU A 60 -2.24 14.74 -12.45
N LYS A 61 -3.35 14.04 -12.15
CA LYS A 61 -3.29 12.77 -11.43
C LYS A 61 -2.58 11.73 -12.29
N VAL A 62 -1.66 10.98 -11.68
CA VAL A 62 -1.00 9.86 -12.34
C VAL A 62 -2.04 8.78 -12.66
N THR A 63 -2.15 8.42 -13.94
CA THR A 63 -3.05 7.37 -14.42
C THR A 63 -2.32 6.19 -15.06
N SER A 64 -0.99 6.26 -15.18
CA SER A 64 -0.15 5.16 -15.66
C SER A 64 -0.06 4.04 -14.63
N PHE A 65 0.46 2.87 -15.02
CA PHE A 65 0.78 1.80 -14.08
C PHE A 65 1.63 2.34 -12.90
N PRO A 66 1.33 1.97 -11.65
CA PRO A 66 0.29 1.01 -11.21
C PRO A 66 -1.11 1.59 -10.98
N PHE A 67 -1.29 2.91 -11.09
CA PHE A 67 -2.56 3.61 -10.85
C PHE A 67 -3.65 3.31 -11.90
N SER A 68 -3.27 2.83 -13.09
CA SER A 68 -4.24 2.32 -14.09
C SER A 68 -4.93 1.01 -13.69
N VAL A 69 -4.32 0.25 -12.77
CA VAL A 69 -4.78 -1.10 -12.41
C VAL A 69 -5.58 -1.08 -11.13
N LEU A 70 -5.14 -0.29 -10.16
CA LEU A 70 -5.76 -0.26 -8.83
C LEU A 70 -5.61 1.11 -8.18
N ASP A 71 -6.61 1.49 -7.40
CA ASP A 71 -6.60 2.73 -6.63
C ASP A 71 -5.68 2.60 -5.42
N ASN A 72 -4.85 3.62 -5.18
CA ASN A 72 -3.94 3.66 -4.03
C ASN A 72 -2.93 2.48 -3.98
N PRO A 73 -2.14 2.26 -5.04
CA PRO A 73 -1.27 1.09 -5.23
C PRO A 73 -0.19 0.89 -4.17
N MET A 74 0.25 1.96 -3.52
CA MET A 74 1.22 1.88 -2.43
C MET A 74 0.63 1.21 -1.18
N TYR A 75 -0.64 1.49 -0.85
CA TYR A 75 -1.32 0.92 0.32
C TYR A 75 -1.58 -0.58 0.14
N TRP A 76 -2.12 -0.97 -1.01
CA TRP A 76 -2.34 -2.38 -1.33
C TRP A 76 -1.04 -3.16 -1.52
N GLY A 77 -0.05 -2.55 -2.17
CA GLY A 77 1.28 -3.15 -2.32
C GLY A 77 1.95 -3.41 -0.97
N SER A 78 1.90 -2.45 -0.04
CA SER A 78 2.43 -2.61 1.31
C SER A 78 1.69 -3.69 2.11
N THR A 79 0.36 -3.73 1.99
CA THR A 79 -0.47 -4.80 2.60
C THR A 79 -0.08 -6.18 2.08
N ALA A 80 0.14 -6.31 0.77
CA ALA A 80 0.59 -7.55 0.16
C ALA A 80 1.97 -7.97 0.67
N ILE A 81 2.91 -7.03 0.88
CA ILE A 81 4.21 -7.34 1.49
C ILE A 81 4.02 -7.91 2.92
N TYR A 82 3.22 -7.27 3.77
CA TYR A 82 2.95 -7.78 5.13
C TYR A 82 2.28 -9.16 5.11
N LEU A 83 1.33 -9.38 4.21
CA LEU A 83 0.68 -10.67 4.02
C LEU A 83 1.68 -11.73 3.59
N GLY A 84 2.51 -11.44 2.59
CA GLY A 84 3.50 -12.36 2.06
C GLY A 84 4.52 -12.77 3.12
N TRP A 85 5.02 -11.83 3.92
CA TRP A 85 5.87 -12.13 5.08
C TRP A 85 5.16 -13.01 6.11
N SER A 86 3.88 -12.73 6.41
CA SER A 86 3.09 -13.51 7.36
C SER A 86 2.92 -14.96 6.91
N LEU A 87 2.71 -15.17 5.60
CA LEU A 87 2.61 -16.50 4.99
C LEU A 87 3.95 -17.24 4.99
N MET A 88 5.04 -16.58 4.59
CA MET A 88 6.38 -17.18 4.56
C MET A 88 6.83 -17.68 5.94
N HIS A 89 6.34 -17.06 7.01
CA HIS A 89 6.63 -17.46 8.39
C HIS A 89 5.52 -18.29 9.05
N ALA A 90 4.44 -18.61 8.33
CA ALA A 90 3.26 -19.29 8.88
C ALA A 90 2.78 -18.66 10.20
N SER A 91 2.78 -17.32 10.29
CA SER A 91 2.58 -16.58 11.53
C SER A 91 1.12 -16.11 11.68
N PRO A 92 0.33 -16.67 12.61
CA PRO A 92 -1.04 -16.20 12.86
C PRO A 92 -1.07 -14.76 13.39
N ALA A 93 -0.08 -14.37 14.21
CA ALA A 93 0.07 -12.98 14.64
C ALA A 93 0.38 -12.05 13.46
N GLY A 94 1.21 -12.48 12.50
CA GLY A 94 1.46 -11.74 11.27
C GLY A 94 0.19 -11.52 10.45
N LEU A 95 -0.66 -12.55 10.31
CA LEU A 95 -1.94 -12.44 9.60
C LEU A 95 -2.89 -11.45 10.29
N LEU A 96 -3.01 -11.52 11.62
CA LEU A 96 -3.83 -10.58 12.38
C LEU A 96 -3.31 -9.14 12.23
N LEU A 97 -1.99 -8.94 12.35
CA LEU A 97 -1.40 -7.62 12.17
C LEU A 97 -1.58 -7.11 10.73
N THR A 98 -1.47 -7.98 9.73
CA THR A 98 -1.75 -7.66 8.32
C THR A 98 -3.20 -7.18 8.16
N ALA A 99 -4.17 -7.86 8.79
CA ALA A 99 -5.56 -7.45 8.75
C ALA A 99 -5.77 -6.07 9.41
N VAL A 100 -5.12 -5.82 10.55
CA VAL A 100 -5.15 -4.49 11.19
C VAL A 100 -4.59 -3.42 10.26
N VAL A 101 -3.44 -3.66 9.62
CA VAL A 101 -2.84 -2.73 8.65
C VAL A 101 -3.79 -2.47 7.47
N ALA A 102 -4.39 -3.52 6.90
CA ALA A 102 -5.33 -3.39 5.79
C ALA A 102 -6.55 -2.53 6.16
N ILE A 103 -7.10 -2.72 7.37
CA ILE A 103 -8.19 -1.91 7.90
C ILE A 103 -7.76 -0.46 8.06
N SER A 104 -6.61 -0.21 8.69
CA SER A 104 -6.08 1.15 8.88
C SER A 104 -5.87 1.87 7.54
N TYR A 105 -5.32 1.18 6.54
CA TYR A 105 -5.14 1.72 5.20
C TYR A 105 -6.46 1.99 4.49
N THR A 106 -7.43 1.09 4.63
CA THR A 106 -8.77 1.32 4.05
C THR A 106 -9.40 2.57 4.64
N ILE A 107 -9.29 2.76 5.97
CA ILE A 107 -9.79 3.97 6.64
C ILE A 107 -9.05 5.21 6.11
N ALA A 108 -7.72 5.17 5.99
CA ALA A 108 -6.95 6.29 5.46
C ALA A 108 -7.40 6.67 4.03
N VAL A 109 -7.53 5.70 3.14
CA VAL A 109 -7.97 5.90 1.76
C VAL A 109 -9.38 6.49 1.66
N LEU A 110 -10.29 6.14 2.58
CA LEU A 110 -11.63 6.73 2.62
C LEU A 110 -11.62 8.24 2.87
N TYR A 111 -10.61 8.76 3.57
CA TYR A 111 -10.45 10.19 3.79
C TYR A 111 -9.57 10.85 2.71
N GLU A 112 -8.48 10.21 2.31
CA GLU A 112 -7.53 10.74 1.32
C GLU A 112 -8.17 10.86 -0.07
N GLY A 113 -8.92 9.85 -0.52
CA GLY A 113 -9.52 9.83 -1.86
C GLY A 113 -10.37 11.08 -2.17
N PRO A 114 -11.42 11.36 -1.37
CA PRO A 114 -12.25 12.56 -1.55
C PRO A 114 -11.46 13.87 -1.41
N PHE A 115 -10.47 13.91 -0.50
CA PHE A 115 -9.63 15.09 -0.28
C PHE A 115 -8.78 15.41 -1.52
N THR A 116 -8.06 14.42 -2.05
CA THR A 116 -7.24 14.58 -3.25
C THR A 116 -8.10 14.93 -4.45
N GLU A 117 -9.25 14.27 -4.65
CA GLU A 117 -10.19 14.62 -5.72
C GLU A 117 -10.66 16.07 -5.66
N GLU A 118 -11.01 16.55 -4.47
CA GLU A 118 -11.48 17.92 -4.28
C GLU A 118 -10.40 18.95 -4.64
N ILE A 119 -9.15 18.70 -4.26
CA ILE A 119 -8.03 19.61 -4.55
C ILE A 119 -7.77 19.69 -6.07
N TYR A 120 -7.72 18.54 -6.75
CA TYR A 120 -7.56 18.53 -8.21
C TYR A 120 -8.75 19.17 -8.93
N ARG A 121 -9.99 18.97 -8.44
CA ARG A 121 -11.20 19.64 -8.97
C ARG A 121 -11.11 21.17 -8.84
N ARG A 122 -10.64 21.68 -7.70
CA ARG A 122 -10.45 23.12 -7.47
C ARG A 122 -9.37 23.69 -8.38
N LYS A 123 -8.25 22.97 -8.57
CA LYS A 123 -7.18 23.38 -9.49
C LYS A 123 -7.71 23.53 -10.93
N GLN A 124 -8.47 22.55 -11.44
CA GLN A 124 -9.05 22.63 -12.78
C GLN A 124 -10.03 23.81 -12.94
N LYS A 125 -10.85 24.10 -11.93
CA LYS A 125 -11.75 25.26 -11.95
C LYS A 125 -11.00 26.59 -11.91
N GLY A 126 -9.94 26.69 -11.11
CA GLY A 126 -9.11 27.90 -11.02
C GLY A 126 -8.36 28.21 -12.32
N VAL A 127 -7.92 27.17 -13.06
CA VAL A 127 -7.33 27.33 -14.39
C VAL A 127 -8.35 27.81 -15.43
N LYS A 128 -9.60 27.33 -15.37
CA LYS A 128 -10.67 27.78 -16.29
C LYS A 128 -11.18 29.20 -16.02
N SER A 129 -10.89 29.77 -14.85
CA SER A 129 -11.34 31.12 -14.45
C SER A 129 -10.28 32.22 -14.72
N LYS A 130 -9.12 31.85 -15.23
CA LYS A 130 -8.08 32.77 -15.72
C LYS A 130 -8.07 32.76 -17.24
#